data_AF-A0A383D9P3-F1
#
_entry.id   AF-A0A383D9P3-F1
#
_cell.length_a   1.000
_cell.length_b   1.000
_cell.length_c   1.000
_cell.angle_alpha   90.00
_cell.angle_beta   90.00
_cell.angle_gamma   90.00
#
_symmetry.space_group_name_H-M   'P 1'
#
loop_
_entity.id
_entity.type
_entity.pdbx_description
1 polymer ?
#
loop_
_entity_poly.entity_id
_entity_poly.type
_entity_poly.pdbx_seq_one_letter_code
_entity_poly.pdbx_strand_id
1 'polypeptide(L)' 'MTHDFAATHIEDRATQFGDGVYEVLAVVKGKLIDSELHFNRLNRSLR' A
#
# COMPACT_ATOMS: atom_id res chain seq x y z
N MET A 1 -6.66 14.36 9.75
CA MET A 1 -7.13 14.71 8.39
C MET A 1 -8.12 13.65 7.98
N THR A 2 -9.29 14.06 7.47
CA THR A 2 -10.27 13.14 6.90
C THR A 2 -9.78 12.64 5.54
N HIS A 3 -10.34 11.53 5.05
CA HIS A 3 -9.87 10.84 3.85
C HIS A 3 -10.02 11.67 2.55
N ASP A 4 -10.88 12.68 2.56
CA ASP A 4 -11.24 13.55 1.45
C ASP A 4 -10.21 14.65 1.12
N PHE A 5 -9.17 14.82 1.95
CA PHE A 5 -8.10 15.78 1.68
C PHE A 5 -7.03 15.18 0.75
N ALA A 6 -6.50 16.01 -0.15
CA ALA A 6 -5.33 15.64 -0.95
C ALA A 6 -4.11 15.42 -0.03
N ALA A 7 -3.52 14.22 -0.10
CA ALA A 7 -2.42 13.80 0.78
C ALA A 7 -1.11 13.49 0.04
N THR A 8 -1.12 13.50 -1.29
CA THR A 8 0.03 13.18 -2.13
C THR A 8 0.56 14.42 -2.82
N HIS A 9 1.87 14.62 -2.79
CA HIS A 9 2.52 15.73 -3.51
C HIS A 9 2.43 15.52 -5.02
N ILE A 10 2.32 16.61 -5.80
CA ILE A 10 2.18 16.51 -7.27
C ILE A 10 3.39 15.85 -7.94
N GLU A 11 4.57 15.97 -7.34
CA GLU A 11 5.84 15.38 -7.83
C GLU A 11 6.15 13.99 -7.23
N ASP A 12 5.18 13.35 -6.56
CA ASP A 12 5.35 12.00 -6.04
C ASP A 12 5.66 10.99 -7.17
N ARG A 13 6.72 10.19 -7.00
CA ARG A 13 7.21 9.27 -8.04
C ARG A 13 6.29 8.07 -8.28
N ALA A 14 5.62 7.58 -7.24
CA ALA A 14 4.68 6.47 -7.40
C ALA A 14 3.50 6.91 -8.29
N THR A 15 3.10 8.18 -8.20
CA THR A 15 2.03 8.74 -9.03
C THR A 15 2.52 9.16 -10.42
N GLN A 16 3.69 9.81 -10.52
CA GLN A 16 4.22 10.30 -11.80
C GLN A 16 4.74 9.17 -12.71
N PHE A 17 5.40 8.17 -12.13
CA PHE A 17 6.13 7.14 -12.87
C PHE A 17 5.62 5.73 -12.62
N GLY A 18 4.61 5.55 -11.77
CA GLY A 18 4.20 4.21 -11.31
C GLY A 18 5.25 3.54 -10.43
N ASP A 19 6.22 4.31 -9.91
CA ASP A 19 7.35 3.80 -9.15
C ASP A 19 6.99 3.63 -7.67
N GLY A 20 6.12 2.66 -7.41
CA GLY A 20 5.67 2.32 -6.09
C GLY A 20 5.10 0.90 -6.06
N VAL A 21 5.19 0.27 -4.89
CA VAL A 21 4.60 -1.05 -4.64
C VAL A 21 3.58 -0.94 -3.52
N TYR A 22 2.51 -1.73 -3.60
CA TYR A 22 1.45 -1.75 -2.61
C TYR A 22 0.91 -3.16 -2.42
N GLU A 23 0.21 -3.35 -1.31
CA GLU A 23 -0.47 -4.59 -0.98
C GLU A 23 -1.92 -4.31 -0.62
N VAL A 24 -2.80 -5.27 -0.89
CA VAL A 24 -4.21 -5.24 -0.49
C VAL A 24 -4.49 -6.50 0.30
N LEU A 25 -4.94 -6.32 1.54
CA LEU A 25 -5.22 -7.42 2.48
C LEU A 25 -6.73 -7.47 2.76
N ALA A 26 -7.27 -8.68 2.83
CA ALA A 26 -8.64 -8.87 3.28
C ALA A 26 -8.75 -8.64 4.79
N VAL A 27 -9.80 -7.95 5.22
CA VAL A 27 -10.15 -7.79 6.64
C VAL A 27 -11.45 -8.55 6.90
N VAL A 28 -11.39 -9.54 7.78
CA VAL A 28 -12.56 -10.32 8.18
C VAL A 28 -12.71 -10.24 9.69
N LYS A 29 -13.88 -9.75 10.15
CA LYS A 29 -14.17 -9.54 11.58
C LYS A 29 -13.09 -8.74 12.31
N GLY A 30 -12.57 -7.69 11.66
CA GLY A 30 -11.53 -6.82 12.20
C GLY A 30 -10.12 -7.44 12.23
N LYS A 31 -9.91 -8.62 11.62
CA LYS A 31 -8.59 -9.26 11.52
C LYS A 31 -8.09 -9.24 10.08
N LEU A 32 -6.80 -8.92 9.91
CA LEU A 32 -6.11 -9.07 8.63
C LEU A 32 -5.91 -10.55 8.33
N ILE A 33 -6.27 -10.95 7.12
CA ILE A 33 -6.06 -12.30 6.62
C ILE A 33 -4.70 -12.37 5.91
N ASP A 34 -3.95 -13.44 6.18
CA ASP A 34 -2.68 -13.79 5.53
C ASP A 34 -1.61 -12.67 5.55
N SER A 35 -1.62 -11.82 6.59
CA SER A 35 -0.80 -10.61 6.65
C SER A 35 0.70 -10.88 6.47
N GLU A 36 1.22 -11.97 7.04
CA GLU A 36 2.62 -12.35 6.90
C GLU A 36 3.00 -12.67 5.44
N LEU A 37 2.12 -13.33 4.68
CA LEU A 37 2.35 -13.62 3.26
C LEU A 37 2.37 -12.32 2.43
N HIS A 38 1.48 -11.39 2.74
CA HIS A 38 1.45 -10.07 2.09
C HIS A 38 2.71 -9.24 2.41
N PHE A 39 3.17 -9.23 3.67
CA PHE A 39 4.42 -8.55 4.03
C PHE A 39 5.65 -9.18 3.36
N ASN A 40 5.68 -10.51 3.24
CA ASN A 40 6.74 -11.20 2.50
C ASN A 40 6.71 -10.82 1.01
N ARG A 41 5.52 -10.69 0.41
CA ARG A 41 5.38 -10.23 -0.98
C ARG A 41 5.82 -8.78 -1.15
N LEU A 42 5.42 -7.90 -0.25
CA LEU A 42 5.86 -6.50 -0.25
C LEU A 42 7.38 -6.39 -0.14
N ASN A 43 7.98 -7.10 0.81
CA ASN A 43 9.44 -7.14 1.00
C ASN A 43 10.17 -7.66 -0.23
N ARG A 44 9.60 -8.62 -0.97
CA ARG A 44 10.17 -9.09 -2.23
C ARG A 44 10.07 -8.02 -3.33
N SER A 45 8.94 -7.31 -3.42
CA SER A 45 8.72 -6.27 -4.44
C SER A 45 9.53 -4.99 -4.18
N LEU A 46 9.98 -4.75 -2.95
CA LEU A 46 10.84 -3.63 -2.56
C LEU A 46 12.34 -3.87 -2.84
N ARG A 47 12.73 -5.09 -3.19
CA ARG A 47 14.11 -5.45 -3.56
C ARG A 47 14.34 -5.20 -5.04
#